data_AF-A0A316F4D7-F1
#
_entry.id   AF-A0A316F4D7-F1
#
_cell.length_a   1.000
_cell.length_b   1.000
_cell.length_c   1.000
_cell.angle_alpha   90.00
_cell.angle_beta   90.00
_cell.angle_gamma   90.00
#
_symmetry.space_group_name_H-M   'P 1'
#
loop_
_entity.id
_entity.type
_entity.pdbx_description
1 polymer ?
#
loop_
_entity_poly.entity_id
_entity_poly.type
_entity_poly.pdbx_seq_one_letter_code
_entity_poly.pdbx_strand_id
1 'polypeptide(L)'
;MTRDRGRRQLAMMLAPYLLGLTVLVLAPFAVTVVLAFTEYDLIRPPRWIGTDNFTALAEDPIFRTALVNSLLFAAVAVPLRLTIALSLALLLHRRSRFAGTARTAAVLPSAVPEIAYGLLWLWLLNPLYGPISQVLRAGGQNGLTVFGRTPPQWLTDPVDARAAIILMSLFTIGETFVILLAVRRSLPPDVYELAALEDATGWDVLRRITWPLMRPVLVLLLIRDAILSLQFSFLPALVVTDGGPPPYATTYIPLFSYRTAFEYLRYGYAAAATAVMLALTVAAVALQWRLLRRHEALRDR
;
A
#
# COMPACT_ATOMS: atom_id res chain seq x y z
N MET A 1 34.01 23.89 -27.58
CA MET A 1 32.74 24.10 -28.32
C MET A 1 31.81 22.86 -28.36
N THR A 2 32.31 21.63 -28.36
CA THR A 2 31.47 20.40 -28.42
C THR A 2 30.72 20.07 -27.13
N ARG A 3 31.33 20.31 -25.95
CA ARG A 3 30.69 20.09 -24.63
C ARG A 3 29.45 20.96 -24.37
N ASP A 4 29.41 22.16 -24.93
CA ASP A 4 28.34 23.13 -24.66
C ASP A 4 27.08 22.87 -25.50
N ARG A 5 27.26 22.40 -26.74
CA ARG A 5 26.16 21.91 -27.59
C ARG A 5 25.50 20.66 -27.00
N GLY A 6 26.29 19.73 -26.46
CA GLY A 6 25.76 18.54 -25.79
C GLY A 6 24.92 18.87 -24.56
N ARG A 7 25.35 19.83 -23.74
CA ARG A 7 24.57 20.30 -22.58
C ARG A 7 23.25 20.96 -22.98
N ARG A 8 23.25 21.79 -24.03
CA ARG A 8 22.04 22.44 -24.54
C ARG A 8 21.04 21.44 -25.12
N GLN A 9 21.50 20.42 -25.83
CA GLN A 9 20.66 19.32 -26.33
C GLN A 9 20.06 18.50 -25.19
N LEU A 10 20.86 18.12 -24.19
CA LEU A 10 20.37 17.44 -22.98
C LEU A 10 19.34 18.30 -22.24
N ALA A 11 19.59 19.60 -22.09
CA ALA A 11 18.64 20.52 -21.45
C ALA A 11 17.32 20.60 -22.21
N MET A 12 17.35 20.67 -23.54
CA MET A 12 16.13 20.67 -24.37
C MET A 12 15.35 19.36 -24.27
N MET A 13 16.05 18.22 -24.15
CA MET A 13 15.42 16.91 -23.95
C MET A 13 14.83 16.75 -22.54
N LEU A 14 15.47 17.33 -21.52
CA LEU A 14 15.00 17.29 -20.13
C LEU A 14 13.92 18.34 -19.82
N ALA A 15 13.88 19.44 -20.58
CA ALA A 15 12.96 20.56 -20.37
C ALA A 15 11.48 20.12 -20.23
N PRO A 16 10.88 19.30 -21.12
CA PRO A 16 9.47 18.90 -20.97
C PRO A 16 9.22 18.07 -19.71
N TYR A 17 10.16 17.20 -19.32
CA TYR A 17 10.06 16.42 -18.10
C TYR A 17 10.13 17.31 -16.85
N LEU A 18 11.12 18.21 -16.78
CA LEU A 18 11.28 19.13 -15.66
C LEU A 18 10.09 20.08 -15.54
N LEU A 19 9.59 20.60 -16.67
CA LEU A 19 8.39 21.43 -16.69
C LEU A 19 7.19 20.67 -16.12
N GLY A 20 6.96 19.43 -16.59
CA GLY A 20 5.88 18.58 -16.08
C GLY A 20 6.02 18.28 -14.58
N LEU A 21 7.22 17.90 -14.13
CA LEU A 21 7.51 17.66 -12.71
C LEU A 21 7.24 18.91 -11.86
N THR A 22 7.71 20.07 -12.29
CA THR A 22 7.53 21.31 -11.53
C THR A 22 6.07 21.74 -11.50
N VAL A 23 5.38 21.75 -12.64
CA VAL A 23 4.01 22.26 -12.74
C VAL A 23 2.96 21.29 -12.18
N LEU A 24 3.14 19.97 -12.39
CA LEU A 24 2.13 18.97 -12.04
C LEU A 24 2.39 18.27 -10.70
N VAL A 25 3.62 18.33 -10.16
CA VAL A 25 3.96 17.68 -8.89
C VAL A 25 4.39 18.70 -7.85
N LEU A 26 5.47 19.46 -8.12
CA LEU A 26 6.05 20.36 -7.11
C LEU A 26 5.15 21.56 -6.80
N ALA A 27 4.48 22.14 -7.79
CA ALA A 27 3.61 23.28 -7.58
C ALA A 27 2.35 22.92 -6.75
N PRO A 28 1.56 21.87 -7.09
CA PRO A 28 0.44 21.44 -6.24
C PRO A 28 0.89 21.04 -4.84
N PHE A 29 2.03 20.34 -4.74
CA PHE A 29 2.64 20.01 -3.45
C PHE A 29 2.90 21.26 -2.60
N ALA A 30 3.57 22.28 -3.17
CA ALA A 30 3.87 23.51 -2.46
C ALA A 30 2.58 24.25 -2.06
N VAL A 31 1.58 24.30 -2.95
CA VAL A 31 0.27 24.88 -2.66
C VAL A 31 -0.41 24.14 -1.50
N THR A 32 -0.46 22.81 -1.50
CA THR A 32 -1.03 22.03 -0.39
C THR A 32 -0.31 22.31 0.92
N VAL A 33 1.03 22.38 0.91
CA VAL A 33 1.80 22.70 2.12
C VAL A 33 1.48 24.10 2.62
N VAL A 34 1.37 25.11 1.75
CA VAL A 34 1.01 26.47 2.14
C VAL A 34 -0.42 26.53 2.67
N LEU A 35 -1.37 25.88 2.00
CA LEU A 35 -2.78 25.86 2.39
C LEU A 35 -2.99 25.21 3.76
N ALA A 36 -2.15 24.26 4.16
CA ALA A 36 -2.19 23.64 5.48
C ALA A 36 -2.07 24.65 6.64
N PHE A 37 -1.46 25.82 6.41
CA PHE A 37 -1.31 26.91 7.38
C PHE A 37 -2.35 28.02 7.21
N THR A 38 -3.37 27.78 6.38
CA THR A 38 -4.43 28.75 6.09
C THR A 38 -5.80 28.20 6.44
N GLU A 39 -6.72 29.10 6.77
CA GLU A 39 -8.15 28.85 6.68
C GLU A 39 -8.57 29.13 5.24
N TYR A 40 -8.98 28.09 4.53
CA TYR A 40 -9.41 28.19 3.15
C TYR A 40 -10.59 27.27 2.90
N ASP A 41 -11.67 27.84 2.37
CA ASP A 41 -12.96 27.18 2.14
C ASP A 41 -13.43 27.21 0.67
N LEU A 42 -12.53 27.52 -0.26
CA LEU A 42 -12.78 27.71 -1.71
C LEU A 42 -13.68 28.92 -2.06
N ILE A 43 -14.45 29.44 -1.10
CA ILE A 43 -15.38 30.58 -1.28
C ILE A 43 -14.66 31.90 -0.97
N ARG A 44 -13.90 31.93 0.13
CA ARG A 44 -13.17 33.10 0.61
C ARG A 44 -11.69 32.98 0.26
N PRO A 45 -10.97 34.11 0.10
CA PRO A 45 -9.52 34.07 -0.08
C PRO A 45 -8.84 33.40 1.12
N PRO A 46 -7.74 32.64 0.92
CA PRO A 46 -7.03 31.98 2.01
C PRO A 46 -6.57 32.98 3.07
N ARG A 47 -6.91 32.72 4.34
CA ARG A 47 -6.46 33.51 5.49
C ARG A 47 -5.37 32.74 6.23
N TRP A 48 -4.19 33.34 6.43
CA TRP A 48 -3.13 32.71 7.21
C TRP A 48 -3.54 32.60 8.68
N ILE A 49 -3.51 31.38 9.22
CA ILE A 49 -3.84 31.07 10.62
C ILE A 49 -2.69 30.38 11.35
N GLY A 50 -1.50 30.32 10.75
CA GLY A 50 -0.35 29.63 11.34
C GLY A 50 -0.62 28.14 11.52
N THR A 51 -0.46 27.63 12.74
CA THR A 51 -0.54 26.19 13.02
C THR A 51 -1.90 25.70 13.53
N ASP A 52 -2.92 26.55 13.52
CA ASP A 52 -4.24 26.26 14.12
C ASP A 52 -4.92 25.01 13.52
N ASN A 53 -4.71 24.71 12.23
CA ASN A 53 -5.21 23.46 11.65
C ASN A 53 -4.58 22.21 12.29
N PHE A 54 -3.30 22.28 12.67
CA PHE A 54 -2.58 21.15 13.27
C PHE A 54 -2.98 20.93 14.72
N THR A 55 -3.23 21.99 15.49
CA THR A 55 -3.77 21.87 16.85
C THR A 55 -5.17 21.28 16.81
N ALA A 56 -6.03 21.76 15.91
CA ALA A 56 -7.36 21.19 15.69
C ALA A 56 -7.30 19.69 15.31
N LEU A 57 -6.37 19.30 14.42
CA LEU A 57 -6.19 17.88 14.05
C LEU A 57 -5.77 17.01 15.23
N ALA A 58 -4.91 17.51 16.12
CA ALA A 58 -4.45 16.75 17.27
C ALA A 58 -5.58 16.44 18.27
N GLU A 59 -6.57 17.32 18.36
CA GLU A 59 -7.74 17.18 19.23
C GLU A 59 -8.87 16.38 18.57
N ASP A 60 -8.92 16.33 17.23
CA ASP A 60 -9.98 15.68 16.45
C ASP A 60 -9.99 14.14 16.63
N PRO A 61 -11.05 13.56 17.25
CA PRO A 61 -11.16 12.12 17.45
C PRO A 61 -11.33 11.33 16.14
N ILE A 62 -11.91 11.94 15.11
CA ILE A 62 -12.09 11.32 13.79
C ILE A 62 -10.73 11.24 13.10
N PHE A 63 -9.94 12.32 13.13
CA PHE A 63 -8.59 12.29 12.58
C PHE A 63 -7.70 11.28 13.31
N ARG A 64 -7.77 11.21 14.64
CA ARG A 64 -7.06 10.18 15.42
C ARG A 64 -7.46 8.76 15.00
N THR A 65 -8.73 8.52 14.75
CA THR A 65 -9.22 7.23 14.22
C THR A 65 -8.63 6.96 12.83
N ALA A 66 -8.64 7.95 11.95
CA ALA A 66 -8.07 7.87 10.60
C ALA A 66 -6.56 7.57 10.60
N LEU A 67 -5.84 8.22 11.51
CA LEU A 67 -4.42 8.03 11.73
C LEU A 67 -4.12 6.60 12.19
N VAL A 68 -4.80 6.13 13.24
CA VAL A 68 -4.60 4.77 13.78
C VAL A 68 -4.93 3.72 12.72
N ASN A 69 -6.05 3.87 12.01
CA ASN A 69 -6.42 2.95 10.94
C ASN A 69 -5.35 2.91 9.84
N SER A 70 -4.81 4.07 9.43
CA SER A 70 -3.78 4.15 8.37
C SER A 70 -2.47 3.50 8.79
N LEU A 71 -2.05 3.72 10.04
CA LEU A 71 -0.84 3.09 10.60
C LEU A 71 -1.01 1.58 10.77
N LEU A 72 -2.17 1.12 11.29
CA LEU A 72 -2.46 -0.30 11.43
C LEU A 72 -2.52 -1.00 10.08
N PHE A 73 -3.18 -0.39 9.09
CA PHE A 73 -3.22 -0.92 7.74
C PHE A 73 -1.82 -1.03 7.14
N ALA A 74 -1.00 0.02 7.22
CA ALA A 74 0.38 -0.02 6.74
C ALA A 74 1.21 -1.09 7.46
N ALA A 75 1.11 -1.18 8.79
CA ALA A 75 1.89 -2.10 9.61
C ALA A 75 1.54 -3.58 9.37
N VAL A 76 0.29 -3.89 9.00
CA VAL A 76 -0.17 -5.26 8.78
C VAL A 76 -0.18 -5.64 7.30
N ALA A 77 -0.77 -4.81 6.45
CA ALA A 77 -0.96 -5.12 5.04
C ALA A 77 0.37 -5.18 4.27
N VAL A 78 1.29 -4.26 4.51
CA VAL A 78 2.59 -4.22 3.81
C VAL A 78 3.41 -5.50 3.99
N PRO A 79 3.75 -5.95 5.21
CA PRO A 79 4.53 -7.17 5.38
C PRO A 79 3.78 -8.40 4.88
N LEU A 80 2.45 -8.45 5.02
CA LEU A 80 1.66 -9.59 4.56
C LEU A 80 1.64 -9.69 3.03
N ARG A 81 1.43 -8.56 2.32
CA ARG A 81 1.50 -8.49 0.85
C ARG A 81 2.86 -8.92 0.34
N LEU A 82 3.95 -8.41 0.93
CA LEU A 82 5.30 -8.78 0.53
C LEU A 82 5.58 -10.27 0.76
N THR A 83 5.12 -10.81 1.89
CA THR A 83 5.29 -12.24 2.24
C THR A 83 4.53 -13.15 1.28
N ILE A 84 3.28 -12.81 0.94
CA ILE A 84 2.47 -13.58 -0.01
C ILE A 84 3.10 -13.50 -1.41
N ALA A 85 3.49 -12.30 -1.86
CA ALA A 85 4.15 -12.11 -3.15
C ALA A 85 5.45 -12.91 -3.27
N LEU A 86 6.30 -12.88 -2.24
CA LEU A 86 7.53 -13.67 -2.18
C LEU A 86 7.24 -15.17 -2.19
N SER A 87 6.29 -15.62 -1.37
CA SER A 87 5.94 -17.04 -1.28
C SER A 87 5.45 -17.58 -2.62
N LEU A 88 4.57 -16.84 -3.31
CA LEU A 88 4.12 -17.18 -4.65
C LEU A 88 5.25 -17.12 -5.68
N ALA A 89 6.14 -16.12 -5.62
CA ALA A 89 7.26 -16.01 -6.53
C ALA A 89 8.22 -17.21 -6.41
N LEU A 90 8.50 -17.66 -5.19
CA LEU A 90 9.34 -18.83 -4.92
C LEU A 90 8.65 -20.13 -5.37
N LEU A 91 7.35 -20.27 -5.10
CA LEU A 91 6.58 -21.46 -5.48
C LEU A 91 6.43 -21.58 -7.01
N LEU A 92 6.11 -20.47 -7.68
CA LEU A 92 5.84 -20.41 -9.12
C LEU A 92 7.08 -20.17 -9.98
N HIS A 93 8.27 -20.14 -9.36
CA HIS A 93 9.54 -20.12 -10.06
C HIS A 93 9.78 -21.41 -10.85
N ARG A 94 9.46 -22.57 -10.25
CA ARG A 94 9.67 -23.90 -10.87
C ARG A 94 8.90 -24.05 -12.18
N ARG A 95 9.49 -24.77 -13.15
CA ARG A 95 8.77 -25.15 -14.38
C ARG A 95 7.73 -26.20 -14.01
N SER A 96 6.46 -25.90 -14.30
CA SER A 96 5.32 -26.81 -14.16
C SER A 96 4.36 -26.55 -15.31
N ARG A 97 3.63 -27.58 -15.74
CA ARG A 97 2.60 -27.48 -16.80
C ARG A 97 1.56 -26.39 -16.52
N PHE A 98 1.30 -26.09 -15.24
CA PHE A 98 0.31 -25.08 -14.81
C PHE A 98 0.94 -23.76 -14.34
N ALA A 99 2.27 -23.62 -14.43
CA ALA A 99 2.95 -22.43 -13.93
C ALA A 99 2.51 -21.15 -14.68
N GLY A 100 2.18 -21.25 -15.97
CA GLY A 100 1.63 -20.14 -16.75
C GLY A 100 0.32 -19.62 -16.16
N THR A 101 -0.68 -20.51 -16.05
CA THR A 101 -2.00 -20.17 -15.50
C THR A 101 -1.92 -19.63 -14.08
N ALA A 102 -1.11 -20.25 -13.22
CA ALA A 102 -0.95 -19.79 -11.84
C ALA A 102 -0.31 -18.39 -11.74
N ARG A 103 0.66 -18.06 -12.60
CA ARG A 103 1.24 -16.70 -12.68
C ARG A 103 0.21 -15.69 -13.17
N THR A 104 -0.58 -16.04 -14.18
CA THR A 104 -1.66 -15.17 -14.66
C THR A 104 -2.67 -14.91 -13.56
N ALA A 105 -3.11 -15.94 -12.83
CA ALA A 105 -4.04 -15.80 -11.71
C ALA A 105 -3.50 -14.89 -10.58
N ALA A 106 -2.19 -14.94 -10.30
CA ALA A 106 -1.56 -14.09 -9.29
C ALA A 106 -1.50 -12.61 -9.70
N VAL A 107 -1.43 -12.31 -11.00
CA VAL A 107 -1.34 -10.93 -11.52
C VAL A 107 -2.72 -10.34 -11.83
N LEU A 108 -3.67 -11.17 -12.25
CA LEU A 108 -4.97 -10.75 -12.77
C LEU A 108 -5.73 -9.77 -11.86
N PRO A 109 -5.81 -9.94 -10.53
CA PRO A 109 -6.55 -9.01 -9.68
C PRO A 109 -5.95 -7.59 -9.68
N SER A 110 -4.64 -7.47 -9.93
CA SER A 110 -3.95 -6.17 -9.99
C SER A 110 -4.16 -5.44 -11.33
N ALA A 111 -4.67 -6.14 -12.35
CA ALA A 111 -5.00 -5.56 -13.65
C ALA A 111 -6.43 -4.99 -13.71
N VAL A 112 -7.27 -5.30 -12.70
CA VAL A 112 -8.65 -4.82 -12.62
C VAL A 112 -8.64 -3.34 -12.20
N PRO A 113 -9.40 -2.45 -12.88
CA PRO A 113 -9.54 -1.06 -12.45
C PRO A 113 -10.04 -0.97 -10.99
N GLU A 114 -9.47 -0.05 -10.21
CA GLU A 114 -9.66 -0.02 -8.75
C GLU A 114 -11.14 0.15 -8.32
N ILE A 115 -11.92 0.95 -9.07
CA ILE A 115 -13.37 1.10 -8.83
C ILE A 115 -14.12 -0.21 -9.09
N ALA A 116 -13.84 -0.88 -10.21
CA ALA A 116 -14.47 -2.16 -10.55
C ALA A 116 -14.08 -3.26 -9.54
N TYR A 117 -12.82 -3.24 -9.09
CA TYR A 117 -12.33 -4.10 -8.02
C TYR A 117 -13.10 -3.86 -6.72
N GLY A 118 -13.29 -2.60 -6.31
CA GLY A 118 -14.10 -2.24 -5.15
C GLY A 118 -15.54 -2.76 -5.23
N LEU A 119 -16.23 -2.55 -6.36
CA LEU A 119 -17.61 -3.04 -6.55
C LEU A 119 -17.71 -4.57 -6.51
N LEU A 120 -16.73 -5.27 -7.09
CA LEU A 120 -16.65 -6.73 -7.03
C LEU A 120 -16.47 -7.21 -5.60
N TRP A 121 -15.63 -6.54 -4.80
CA TRP A 121 -15.45 -6.88 -3.39
C TRP A 121 -16.64 -6.50 -2.52
N LEU A 122 -17.35 -5.42 -2.81
CA LEU A 122 -18.60 -5.07 -2.14
C LEU A 122 -19.64 -6.20 -2.29
N TRP A 123 -19.74 -6.79 -3.48
CA TRP A 123 -20.57 -7.96 -3.71
C TRP A 123 -20.05 -9.21 -2.98
N LEU A 124 -18.73 -9.50 -3.08
CA LEU A 124 -18.11 -10.66 -2.42
C LEU A 124 -18.28 -10.65 -0.89
N LEU A 125 -18.10 -9.48 -0.29
CA LEU A 125 -18.13 -9.25 1.16
C LEU A 125 -19.55 -9.05 1.70
N ASN A 126 -20.57 -9.07 0.85
CA ASN A 126 -21.94 -8.91 1.30
C ASN A 126 -22.30 -10.00 2.34
N PRO A 127 -22.71 -9.64 3.57
CA PRO A 127 -22.95 -10.59 4.65
C PRO A 127 -24.19 -11.46 4.43
N LEU A 128 -25.13 -11.03 3.60
CA LEU A 128 -26.39 -11.73 3.35
C LEU A 128 -26.24 -12.76 2.24
N TYR A 129 -25.79 -12.32 1.06
CA TYR A 129 -25.77 -13.14 -0.15
C TYR A 129 -24.39 -13.22 -0.83
N GLY A 130 -23.35 -12.59 -0.26
CA GLY A 130 -22.01 -12.62 -0.84
C GLY A 130 -21.41 -14.03 -0.87
N PRO A 131 -20.74 -14.43 -1.96
CA PRO A 131 -20.12 -15.75 -2.08
C PRO A 131 -19.19 -16.12 -0.93
N ILE A 132 -18.41 -15.17 -0.39
CA ILE A 132 -17.51 -15.43 0.74
C ILE A 132 -18.32 -15.86 1.96
N SER A 133 -19.38 -15.12 2.28
CA SER A 133 -20.28 -15.42 3.38
C SER A 133 -21.00 -16.77 3.19
N GLN A 134 -21.42 -17.09 1.96
CA GLN A 134 -22.04 -18.37 1.64
C GLN A 134 -21.08 -19.55 1.81
N VAL A 135 -19.84 -19.44 1.31
CA VAL A 135 -18.82 -20.48 1.46
C VAL A 135 -18.44 -20.68 2.93
N LEU A 136 -18.34 -19.60 3.71
CA LEU A 136 -18.05 -19.71 5.15
C LEU A 136 -19.18 -20.40 5.92
N ARG A 137 -20.44 -20.19 5.51
CA ARG A 137 -21.62 -20.90 6.04
C ARG A 137 -21.75 -22.33 5.51
N ALA A 138 -21.17 -22.64 4.35
CA ALA A 138 -21.27 -23.95 3.74
C ALA A 138 -20.60 -24.99 4.66
N GLY A 139 -21.42 -25.92 5.18
CA GLY A 139 -20.99 -26.94 6.15
C GLY A 139 -21.18 -26.57 7.62
N GLY A 140 -21.67 -25.37 7.93
CA GLY A 140 -22.17 -25.03 9.26
C GLY A 140 -23.68 -25.25 9.41
N GLN A 141 -24.13 -25.48 10.63
CA GLN A 141 -25.55 -25.63 10.95
C GLN A 141 -26.13 -24.30 11.45
N ASN A 142 -27.41 -24.03 11.20
CA ASN A 142 -28.14 -22.84 11.67
C ASN A 142 -27.51 -21.49 11.25
N GLY A 143 -26.89 -21.41 10.07
CA GLY A 143 -26.28 -20.17 9.56
C GLY A 143 -24.93 -19.82 10.17
N LEU A 144 -24.36 -20.71 10.99
CA LEU A 144 -22.98 -20.61 11.49
C LEU A 144 -21.98 -21.11 10.45
N THR A 145 -20.70 -20.82 10.70
CA THR A 145 -19.58 -21.39 9.95
C THR A 145 -19.31 -22.84 10.35
N VAL A 146 -18.48 -23.56 9.59
CA VAL A 146 -17.99 -24.92 9.93
C VAL A 146 -17.37 -24.98 11.33
N PHE A 147 -16.86 -23.85 11.84
CA PHE A 147 -16.25 -23.73 13.17
C PHE A 147 -17.26 -23.35 14.28
N GLY A 148 -18.57 -23.37 13.99
CA GLY A 148 -19.62 -23.02 14.95
C GLY A 148 -19.69 -21.53 15.31
N ARG A 149 -19.02 -20.65 14.55
CA ARG A 149 -19.02 -19.19 14.77
C ARG A 149 -19.90 -18.48 13.77
N THR A 150 -20.46 -17.34 14.15
CA THR A 150 -21.15 -16.45 13.20
C THR A 150 -20.16 -16.02 12.11
N PRO A 151 -20.56 -16.05 10.82
CA PRO A 151 -19.72 -15.57 9.74
C PRO A 151 -19.37 -14.10 9.95
N PRO A 152 -18.15 -13.67 9.60
CA PRO A 152 -17.72 -12.29 9.75
C PRO A 152 -18.69 -11.34 9.05
N GLN A 153 -18.98 -10.24 9.72
CA GLN A 153 -19.88 -9.19 9.29
C GLN A 153 -19.06 -8.08 8.60
N TRP A 154 -18.44 -8.44 7.46
CA TRP A 154 -17.42 -7.64 6.76
C TRP A 154 -17.79 -6.17 6.48
N LEU A 155 -19.08 -5.83 6.43
CA LEU A 155 -19.55 -4.47 6.13
C LEU A 155 -20.26 -3.80 7.31
N THR A 156 -20.58 -4.55 8.37
CA THR A 156 -21.42 -4.09 9.49
C THR A 156 -20.76 -4.17 10.85
N ASP A 157 -19.67 -4.94 11.00
CA ASP A 157 -18.82 -4.94 12.20
C ASP A 157 -17.50 -4.16 11.98
N PRO A 158 -17.07 -3.30 12.93
CA PRO A 158 -15.85 -2.51 12.80
C PRO A 158 -14.55 -3.30 12.63
N VAL A 159 -14.41 -4.43 13.31
CA VAL A 159 -13.19 -5.26 13.25
C VAL A 159 -13.15 -6.01 11.94
N ASP A 160 -14.27 -6.61 11.55
CA ASP A 160 -14.39 -7.34 10.30
C ASP A 160 -14.24 -6.42 9.08
N ALA A 161 -14.73 -5.17 9.15
CA ALA A 161 -14.55 -4.19 8.09
C ALA A 161 -13.07 -3.82 7.88
N ARG A 162 -12.30 -3.62 8.95
CA ARG A 162 -10.84 -3.39 8.84
C ARG A 162 -10.13 -4.60 8.25
N ALA A 163 -10.51 -5.80 8.70
CA ALA A 163 -9.97 -7.05 8.18
C ALA A 163 -10.31 -7.23 6.69
N ALA A 164 -11.49 -6.82 6.25
CA ALA A 164 -11.90 -6.87 4.84
C ALA A 164 -11.02 -5.99 3.95
N ILE A 165 -10.73 -4.74 4.37
CA ILE A 165 -9.84 -3.85 3.61
C ILE A 165 -8.41 -4.41 3.53
N ILE A 166 -7.91 -5.02 4.62
CA ILE A 166 -6.61 -5.70 4.61
C ILE A 166 -6.66 -6.89 3.64
N LEU A 167 -7.67 -7.75 3.74
CA LEU A 167 -7.85 -8.94 2.90
C LEU A 167 -7.87 -8.58 1.41
N MET A 168 -8.63 -7.55 1.03
CA MET A 168 -8.64 -7.01 -0.33
C MET A 168 -7.22 -6.70 -0.81
N SER A 169 -6.44 -5.95 -0.02
CA SER A 169 -5.08 -5.55 -0.40
C SER A 169 -4.13 -6.74 -0.68
N LEU A 170 -4.41 -7.94 -0.17
CA LEU A 170 -3.59 -9.13 -0.37
C LEU A 170 -3.72 -9.74 -1.77
N PHE A 171 -4.79 -9.41 -2.49
CA PHE A 171 -5.01 -9.90 -3.86
C PHE A 171 -4.34 -8.99 -4.90
N THR A 172 -4.05 -7.73 -4.57
CA THR A 172 -3.41 -6.77 -5.46
C THR A 172 -1.88 -6.77 -5.33
N ILE A 173 -1.27 -7.95 -5.47
CA ILE A 173 0.17 -8.19 -5.30
C ILE A 173 0.93 -8.41 -6.63
N GLY A 174 0.27 -8.25 -7.78
CA GLY A 174 0.76 -8.68 -9.09
C GLY A 174 2.10 -8.06 -9.47
N GLU A 175 2.27 -6.76 -9.26
CA GLU A 175 3.54 -6.06 -9.56
C GLU A 175 4.70 -6.58 -8.69
N THR A 176 4.51 -6.59 -7.36
CA THR A 176 5.49 -7.09 -6.40
C THR A 176 5.85 -8.55 -6.70
N PHE A 177 4.86 -9.38 -7.03
CA PHE A 177 5.05 -10.77 -7.44
C PHE A 177 5.90 -10.90 -8.71
N VAL A 178 5.60 -10.13 -9.76
CA VAL A 178 6.36 -10.18 -11.03
C VAL A 178 7.80 -9.75 -10.83
N ILE A 179 8.04 -8.69 -10.06
CA ILE A 179 9.40 -8.22 -9.74
C ILE A 179 10.17 -9.31 -8.98
N LEU A 180 9.57 -9.90 -7.94
CA LEU A 180 10.23 -10.95 -7.15
C LEU A 180 10.47 -12.22 -7.96
N LEU A 181 9.56 -12.59 -8.86
CA LEU A 181 9.73 -13.73 -9.75
C LEU A 181 10.87 -13.50 -10.75
N ALA A 182 10.97 -12.29 -11.31
CA ALA A 182 12.05 -11.91 -12.21
C ALA A 182 13.41 -11.94 -11.50
N VAL A 183 13.48 -11.37 -10.29
CA VAL A 183 14.70 -11.37 -9.47
C VAL A 183 15.09 -12.78 -9.07
N ARG A 184 14.14 -13.64 -8.67
CA ARG A 184 14.44 -15.05 -8.35
C ARG A 184 15.03 -15.79 -9.56
N ARG A 185 14.64 -15.42 -10.79
CA ARG A 185 15.17 -16.01 -12.03
C ARG A 185 16.55 -15.47 -12.43
N SER A 186 16.91 -14.27 -12.00
CA SER A 186 18.22 -13.68 -12.32
C SER A 186 19.33 -14.12 -11.35
N LEU A 187 18.99 -14.86 -10.29
CA LEU A 187 19.99 -15.34 -9.34
C LEU A 187 20.90 -16.41 -10.00
N PRO A 188 22.23 -16.38 -9.75
CA PRO A 188 23.17 -17.32 -10.38
C PRO A 188 22.80 -18.78 -10.06
N PRO A 189 22.66 -19.66 -11.07
CA PRO A 189 22.31 -21.05 -10.85
C PRO A 189 23.40 -21.82 -10.08
N ASP A 190 24.67 -21.46 -10.29
CA ASP A 190 25.84 -22.14 -9.70
C ASP A 190 25.77 -22.23 -8.17
N VAL A 191 25.26 -21.18 -7.50
CA VAL A 191 25.13 -21.15 -6.03
C VAL A 191 24.09 -22.17 -5.54
N TYR A 192 23.07 -22.45 -6.35
CA TYR A 192 22.05 -23.45 -6.03
C TYR A 192 22.51 -24.87 -6.35
N GLU A 193 23.35 -25.04 -7.38
CA GLU A 193 23.96 -26.34 -7.71
C GLU A 193 24.97 -26.76 -6.64
N LEU A 194 25.80 -25.83 -6.17
CA LEU A 194 26.71 -26.08 -5.04
C LEU A 194 25.95 -26.50 -3.77
N ALA A 195 24.85 -25.82 -3.46
CA ALA A 195 24.02 -26.18 -2.31
C ALA A 195 23.38 -27.58 -2.45
N ALA A 196 23.07 -28.00 -3.68
CA ALA A 196 22.57 -29.35 -3.96
C ALA A 196 23.66 -30.42 -3.80
N LEU A 197 24.93 -30.09 -4.06
CA LEU A 197 26.07 -30.99 -3.81
C LEU A 197 26.36 -31.17 -2.31
N GLU A 198 26.05 -30.15 -1.50
CA GLU A 198 26.19 -30.19 -0.03
C GLU A 198 24.97 -30.79 0.70
N ASP A 199 24.03 -31.40 0.00
CA ASP A 199 22.76 -31.92 0.55
C ASP A 199 21.98 -30.88 1.38
N ALA A 200 22.08 -29.60 1.02
CA ALA A 200 21.40 -28.53 1.74
C ALA A 200 19.87 -28.66 1.60
N THR A 201 19.15 -28.56 2.73
CA THR A 201 17.69 -28.64 2.70
C THR A 201 17.07 -27.41 2.01
N GLY A 202 15.83 -27.53 1.53
CA GLY A 202 15.12 -26.39 0.93
C GLY A 202 14.99 -25.18 1.86
N TRP A 203 14.94 -25.42 3.18
CA TRP A 203 14.94 -24.36 4.18
C TRP A 203 16.31 -23.70 4.33
N ASP A 204 17.39 -24.46 4.29
CA ASP A 204 18.76 -23.93 4.29
C ASP A 204 19.01 -23.06 3.06
N VAL A 205 18.62 -23.54 1.88
CA VAL A 205 18.72 -22.79 0.61
C VAL A 205 17.88 -21.51 0.66
N LEU A 206 16.69 -21.54 1.26
CA LEU A 206 15.86 -20.35 1.41
C LEU A 206 16.52 -19.32 2.34
N ARG A 207 16.91 -19.74 3.55
CA ARG A 207 17.39 -18.84 4.60
C ARG A 207 18.80 -18.32 4.34
N ARG A 208 19.71 -19.16 3.83
CA ARG A 208 21.14 -18.84 3.68
C ARG A 208 21.52 -18.30 2.31
N ILE A 209 20.77 -18.65 1.27
CA ILE A 209 21.11 -18.28 -0.12
C ILE A 209 20.07 -17.32 -0.68
N THR A 210 18.82 -17.78 -0.81
CA THR A 210 17.79 -17.04 -1.54
C THR A 210 17.40 -15.75 -0.85
N TRP A 211 17.10 -15.79 0.45
CA TRP A 211 16.70 -14.60 1.21
C TRP A 211 17.80 -13.52 1.25
N PRO A 212 19.07 -13.83 1.55
CA PRO A 212 20.14 -12.84 1.50
C PRO A 212 20.38 -12.24 0.12
N LEU A 213 20.30 -13.04 -0.95
CA LEU A 213 20.47 -12.55 -2.33
C LEU A 213 19.30 -11.67 -2.79
N MET A 214 18.07 -11.97 -2.36
CA MET A 214 16.89 -11.17 -2.70
C MET A 214 16.68 -9.95 -1.78
N ARG A 215 17.40 -9.88 -0.65
CA ARG A 215 17.26 -8.84 0.38
C ARG A 215 17.24 -7.40 -0.18
N PRO A 216 18.14 -6.97 -1.09
CA PRO A 216 18.15 -5.59 -1.59
C PRO A 216 16.82 -5.23 -2.29
N VAL A 217 16.25 -6.17 -3.04
CA VAL A 217 14.98 -5.98 -3.73
C VAL A 217 13.81 -6.02 -2.76
N LEU A 218 13.79 -6.97 -1.81
CA LEU A 218 12.75 -7.05 -0.78
C LEU A 218 12.64 -5.76 0.02
N VAL A 219 13.80 -5.17 0.33
CA VAL A 219 13.90 -3.90 1.02
C VAL A 219 13.37 -2.75 0.19
N LEU A 220 13.75 -2.67 -1.09
CA LEU A 220 13.23 -1.65 -2.00
C LEU A 220 11.70 -1.72 -2.09
N LEU A 221 11.15 -2.93 -2.23
CA LEU A 221 9.71 -3.17 -2.29
C LEU A 221 9.02 -2.85 -0.97
N LEU A 222 9.65 -3.13 0.17
CA LEU A 222 9.12 -2.76 1.48
C LEU A 222 9.00 -1.24 1.63
N ILE A 223 10.00 -0.49 1.18
CA ILE A 223 9.97 0.99 1.22
C ILE A 223 8.87 1.52 0.31
N ARG A 224 8.84 1.03 -0.93
CA ARG A 224 7.83 1.41 -1.92
C ARG A 224 6.41 1.12 -1.42
N ASP A 225 6.15 -0.09 -0.93
CA ASP A 225 4.81 -0.49 -0.48
C ASP A 225 4.41 0.24 0.80
N ALA A 226 5.35 0.61 1.68
CA ALA A 226 5.05 1.48 2.83
C ALA A 226 4.58 2.87 2.39
N ILE A 227 5.25 3.49 1.40
CA ILE A 227 4.85 4.78 0.83
C ILE A 227 3.43 4.70 0.24
N LEU A 228 3.16 3.66 -0.55
CA LEU A 228 1.87 3.50 -1.23
C LEU A 228 0.74 3.11 -0.27
N SER A 229 1.02 2.34 0.79
CA SER A 229 0.00 1.85 1.72
C SER A 229 -0.80 2.94 2.42
N LEU A 230 -0.17 4.09 2.67
CA LEU A 230 -0.82 5.24 3.31
C LEU A 230 -1.84 5.94 2.38
N GLN A 231 -1.77 5.68 1.07
CA GLN A 231 -2.65 6.28 0.05
C GLN A 231 -3.67 5.27 -0.51
N PHE A 232 -3.27 4.01 -0.64
CA PHE A 232 -4.03 2.95 -1.33
C PHE A 232 -5.37 2.58 -0.64
N SER A 233 -5.57 2.96 0.61
CA SER A 233 -6.80 2.64 1.34
C SER A 233 -8.00 3.51 0.95
N PHE A 234 -7.81 4.59 0.17
CA PHE A 234 -8.86 5.54 -0.18
C PHE A 234 -10.07 4.91 -0.86
N LEU A 235 -9.89 4.32 -2.05
CA LEU A 235 -11.01 3.81 -2.85
C LEU A 235 -11.71 2.62 -2.19
N PRO A 236 -11.00 1.62 -1.61
CA PRO A 236 -11.66 0.56 -0.85
C PRO A 236 -12.52 1.11 0.30
N ALA A 237 -11.99 2.08 1.06
CA ALA A 237 -12.72 2.67 2.18
C ALA A 237 -13.96 3.45 1.74
N LEU A 238 -13.87 4.19 0.62
CA LEU A 238 -14.98 4.96 0.05
C LEU A 238 -16.04 4.05 -0.57
N VAL A 239 -15.65 3.15 -1.47
CA VAL A 239 -16.59 2.38 -2.31
C VAL A 239 -17.18 1.17 -1.59
N VAL A 240 -16.40 0.48 -0.77
CA VAL A 240 -16.83 -0.78 -0.15
C VAL A 240 -17.50 -0.57 1.20
N THR A 241 -16.95 0.34 2.00
CA THR A 241 -17.40 0.52 3.39
C THR A 241 -17.99 1.89 3.68
N ASP A 242 -17.84 2.86 2.78
CA ASP A 242 -18.19 4.28 2.98
C ASP A 242 -17.69 4.86 4.33
N GLY A 243 -16.45 4.52 4.71
CA GLY A 243 -15.84 4.89 5.99
C GLY A 243 -16.18 3.96 7.18
N GLY A 244 -17.07 2.99 6.97
CA GLY A 244 -17.27 1.81 7.80
C GLY A 244 -18.28 1.96 8.96
N PRO A 245 -18.79 0.82 9.46
CA PRO A 245 -19.80 0.74 10.54
C PRO A 245 -19.31 1.33 11.89
N PRO A 246 -20.23 1.63 12.83
CA PRO A 246 -20.55 3.02 13.20
C PRO A 246 -19.53 3.76 14.09
N PRO A 247 -19.31 5.04 13.77
CA PRO A 247 -18.84 5.51 12.47
C PRO A 247 -17.30 5.53 12.45
N TYR A 248 -16.73 5.51 11.24
CA TYR A 248 -15.28 5.70 10.97
C TYR A 248 -14.37 4.48 11.15
N ALA A 249 -14.91 3.26 11.32
CA ALA A 249 -14.11 2.05 11.51
C ALA A 249 -13.05 1.82 10.42
N THR A 250 -13.35 2.21 9.18
CA THR A 250 -12.46 2.11 8.01
C THR A 250 -12.19 3.49 7.40
N THR A 251 -12.35 4.57 8.17
CA THR A 251 -11.87 5.88 7.72
C THR A 251 -10.36 5.92 7.85
N TYR A 252 -9.67 6.24 6.75
CA TYR A 252 -8.21 6.42 6.69
C TYR A 252 -7.90 7.89 6.36
N ILE A 253 -6.64 8.32 6.54
CA ILE A 253 -6.27 9.74 6.30
C ILE A 253 -6.67 10.22 4.89
N PRO A 254 -6.49 9.43 3.81
CA PRO A 254 -6.95 9.84 2.47
C PRO A 254 -8.46 10.11 2.40
N LEU A 255 -9.29 9.22 2.96
CA LEU A 255 -10.75 9.39 2.96
C LEU A 255 -11.17 10.58 3.83
N PHE A 256 -10.56 10.73 5.01
CA PHE A 256 -10.78 11.88 5.87
C PHE A 256 -10.45 13.20 5.15
N SER A 257 -9.31 13.26 4.48
CA SER A 257 -8.86 14.46 3.75
C SER A 257 -9.78 14.76 2.57
N TYR A 258 -10.21 13.73 1.84
CA TYR A 258 -11.16 13.86 0.74
C TYR A 258 -12.50 14.45 1.22
N ARG A 259 -13.14 13.85 2.23
CA ARG A 259 -14.43 14.36 2.76
C ARG A 259 -14.27 15.78 3.29
N THR A 260 -13.19 16.03 4.02
CA THR A 260 -12.90 17.36 4.57
C THR A 260 -12.75 18.43 3.49
N ALA A 261 -12.05 18.12 2.39
CA ALA A 261 -11.85 19.07 1.30
C ALA A 261 -13.10 19.24 0.42
N PHE A 262 -13.72 18.13 0.01
CA PHE A 262 -14.71 18.13 -1.06
C PHE A 262 -16.16 18.07 -0.59
N GLU A 263 -16.42 17.51 0.59
CA GLU A 263 -17.79 17.47 1.17
C GLU A 263 -17.98 18.62 2.17
N TYR A 264 -16.99 18.86 3.03
CA TYR A 264 -17.07 19.90 4.08
C TYR A 264 -16.44 21.24 3.67
N LEU A 265 -15.81 21.31 2.49
CA LEU A 265 -15.15 22.52 1.98
C LEU A 265 -14.15 23.15 2.95
N ARG A 266 -13.46 22.34 3.76
CA ARG A 266 -12.39 22.80 4.68
C ARG A 266 -11.03 22.47 4.09
N TYR A 267 -10.68 23.08 2.96
CA TYR A 267 -9.46 22.77 2.19
C TYR A 267 -8.18 22.98 3.01
N GLY A 268 -8.08 24.05 3.79
CA GLY A 268 -6.91 24.28 4.65
C GLY A 268 -6.71 23.18 5.70
N TYR A 269 -7.81 22.73 6.31
CA TYR A 269 -7.81 21.64 7.29
C TYR A 269 -7.48 20.28 6.64
N ALA A 270 -8.04 19.99 5.47
CA ALA A 270 -7.70 18.79 4.69
C ALA A 270 -6.23 18.78 4.23
N ALA A 271 -5.70 19.94 3.85
CA ALA A 271 -4.30 20.11 3.47
C ALA A 271 -3.37 19.83 4.66
N ALA A 272 -3.74 20.26 5.87
CA ALA A 272 -3.00 19.91 7.09
C ALA A 272 -3.02 18.40 7.38
N ALA A 273 -4.15 17.72 7.21
CA ALA A 273 -4.23 16.27 7.37
C ALA A 273 -3.34 15.53 6.34
N THR A 274 -3.33 16.00 5.10
CA THR A 274 -2.47 15.48 4.03
C THR A 274 -0.99 15.75 4.30
N ALA A 275 -0.65 16.92 4.87
CA ALA A 275 0.71 17.23 5.29
C ALA A 275 1.20 16.32 6.42
N VAL A 276 0.34 15.95 7.37
CA VAL A 276 0.65 14.95 8.40
C VAL A 276 0.90 13.58 7.76
N MET A 277 0.07 13.14 6.82
CA MET A 277 0.28 11.88 6.08
C MET A 277 1.63 11.86 5.34
N LEU A 278 2.00 12.97 4.71
CA LEU A 278 3.30 13.13 4.07
C LEU A 278 4.45 13.01 5.10
N ALA A 279 4.34 13.71 6.23
CA ALA A 279 5.35 13.64 7.29
C ALA A 279 5.53 12.20 7.81
N LEU A 280 4.44 11.45 7.98
CA LEU A 280 4.47 10.04 8.36
C LEU A 280 5.13 9.17 7.30
N THR A 281 4.85 9.44 6.02
CA THR A 281 5.48 8.74 4.89
C THR A 281 6.99 8.95 4.89
N VAL A 282 7.43 10.21 5.03
CA VAL A 282 8.85 10.57 5.09
C VAL A 282 9.52 9.92 6.31
N ALA A 283 8.86 9.93 7.47
CA ALA A 283 9.36 9.29 8.68
C ALA A 283 9.51 7.77 8.51
N ALA A 284 8.55 7.09 7.89
CA ALA A 284 8.61 5.66 7.61
C ALA A 284 9.78 5.32 6.66
N VAL A 285 9.95 6.08 5.57
CA VAL A 285 11.06 5.91 4.63
C VAL A 285 12.41 6.16 5.31
N ALA A 286 12.53 7.24 6.08
CA ALA A 286 13.76 7.57 6.79
C ALA A 286 14.12 6.50 7.84
N LEU A 287 13.14 5.96 8.54
CA LEU A 287 13.33 4.87 9.49
C LEU A 287 13.83 3.60 8.79
N GLN A 288 13.15 3.18 7.71
CA GLN A 288 13.56 2.02 6.93
C GLN A 288 14.99 2.19 6.41
N TRP A 289 15.31 3.35 5.81
CA TRP A 289 16.65 3.64 5.31
C TRP A 289 17.74 3.60 6.40
N ARG A 290 17.47 4.16 7.58
CA ARG A 290 18.40 4.10 8.73
C ARG A 290 18.62 2.66 9.20
N LEU A 291 17.58 1.84 9.28
CA LEU A 291 17.68 0.44 9.69
C LEU A 291 18.53 -0.36 8.70
N LEU A 292 18.45 -0.05 7.41
CA LEU A 292 19.20 -0.75 6.36
C LEU A 292 20.68 -0.43 6.39
N ARG A 293 21.04 0.85 6.47
CA ARG A 293 22.45 1.29 6.57
C ARG A 293 23.17 0.69 7.76
N ARG A 294 22.49 0.53 8.89
CA ARG A 294 23.05 -0.12 10.08
C ARG A 294 23.38 -1.60 9.83
N HIS A 295 22.59 -2.31 9.03
CA HIS A 295 22.86 -3.71 8.71
C HIS A 295 23.98 -3.89 7.69
N GLU A 296 24.14 -2.97 6.73
CA GLU A 296 25.26 -2.98 5.78
C GLU A 296 26.59 -2.72 6.51
N ALA A 297 26.63 -1.70 7.38
CA ALA A 297 27.83 -1.36 8.16
C ALA A 297 28.27 -2.45 9.17
N LEU A 298 27.37 -3.37 9.54
CA LEU A 298 27.70 -4.53 10.39
C LEU A 298 28.16 -5.75 9.59
N ARG A 299 27.93 -5.79 8.28
CA ARG A 299 28.35 -6.89 7.39
C ARG A 299 29.75 -6.67 6.81
N ASP A 300 30.19 -5.42 6.74
CA ASP A 300 31.54 -5.01 6.31
C ASP A 300 32.57 -5.00 7.46
N ARG A 301 32.21 -5.52 8.64
CA ARG A 301 33.10 -5.75 9.80
C ARG A 301 33.23 -7.24 10.06
#